data_AF-A0A7V2IMR7-F1
#
_entry.id   AF-A0A7V2IMR7-F1
#
_cell.length_a   1.000
_cell.length_b   1.000
_cell.length_c   1.000
_cell.angle_alpha   90.00
_cell.angle_beta   90.00
_cell.angle_gamma   90.00
#
_symmetry.space_group_name_H-M   'P 1'
#
loop_
_entity.id
_entity.type
_entity.pdbx_description
1 polymer ?
#
loop_
_entity_poly.entity_id
_entity_poly.type
_entity_poly.pdbx_seq_one_letter_code
_entity_poly.pdbx_strand_id
1 'polypeptide(L)'
;MRISVFTTSAVVLSVLAAGCGQSLNREEQRMQQFVDQHVAQVRPLHKAAALAWWEAATTGKDEAYERAAELQLELHEVYRDAEAFERLKDLKASDQVREPRLARQFDDLYRAYLANQIDPELMKSIVELSTQIEQTFSTFRGRIDGEEVTENDIKKILKTSRDSALRRKAWQASKQVAPAIAADIRKLAHLRNQAARSVGFENFHTMTLELGEQPVAEVAALFDELDRLTAEPFATLKAELDARLAADAGVTVEALRPWHYHDPFFQETPLVYDLDLDRYYEGRDIAQLAQRFYASIGLDVSDILARSDLFERPGKNPHAFCTDIDREGDVRILCNLADNEQWMETTLHELGHAVYDKYYDPEMPYLLRGPTHAFTTEGIAMFFGRLSRNPDWMQTMLDLDEADRAAIAPVAARYARAKQLIFARWAMVMFQFEKRLYADPDQDLNTLWWDLVERYQRVHRPDGREAPDWAAKIHIASSPCYYHNYLLGELFASQLHHRLVGDVLKQPSGAGVSYVGERAVGSYLRKHVFGPGNLYPWNEMIRRATGEPLSARYFAQQFVD
;
A
#
# COMPACT_ATOMS: atom_id res chain seq x y z
N MET A 1 79.85 40.81 1.30
CA MET A 1 80.41 39.54 1.80
C MET A 1 79.28 38.53 1.89
N ARG A 2 79.31 37.48 1.04
CA ARG A 2 78.57 36.20 1.04
C ARG A 2 77.01 36.26 0.92
N ILE A 3 76.36 35.74 -0.15
CA ILE A 3 76.27 34.34 -0.68
C ILE A 3 75.61 33.44 0.39
N SER A 4 74.50 32.71 0.25
CA SER A 4 73.66 32.13 -0.83
C SER A 4 72.21 31.99 -0.26
N VAL A 5 71.13 31.60 -0.96
CA VAL A 5 70.81 30.25 -1.48
C VAL A 5 69.46 30.30 -2.22
N PHE A 6 69.49 29.81 -3.47
CA PHE A 6 68.48 29.08 -4.26
C PHE A 6 66.97 29.32 -4.04
N THR A 7 66.32 29.85 -5.08
CA THR A 7 64.90 29.58 -5.39
C THR A 7 64.83 28.67 -6.60
N THR A 8 64.62 27.37 -6.33
CA THR A 8 64.39 26.33 -7.34
C THR A 8 62.92 26.41 -7.77
N SER A 9 62.70 26.56 -9.08
CA SER A 9 61.37 26.47 -9.69
C SER A 9 60.81 25.07 -9.52
N ALA A 10 59.67 24.93 -8.83
CA ALA A 10 58.88 23.70 -8.82
C ALA A 10 57.66 23.92 -9.72
N VAL A 11 57.73 23.34 -10.93
CA VAL A 11 56.59 23.13 -11.82
C VAL A 11 55.67 22.13 -11.14
N VAL A 12 54.52 22.60 -10.63
CA VAL A 12 53.43 21.72 -10.21
C VAL A 12 52.67 21.33 -11.47
N LEU A 13 52.99 20.15 -11.99
CA LEU A 13 52.23 19.49 -13.05
C LEU A 13 50.91 19.01 -12.44
N SER A 14 49.83 19.77 -12.64
CA SER A 14 48.48 19.33 -12.29
C SER A 14 48.09 18.16 -13.19
N VAL A 15 48.20 16.94 -12.67
CA VAL A 15 47.63 15.73 -13.28
C VAL A 15 46.11 15.88 -13.22
N LEU A 16 45.51 16.34 -14.32
CA LEU A 16 44.08 16.21 -14.58
C LEU A 16 43.79 14.71 -14.71
N ALA A 17 43.27 14.11 -13.63
CA ALA A 17 42.58 12.84 -13.72
C ALA A 17 41.31 13.06 -14.56
N ALA A 18 41.41 12.78 -15.86
CA ALA A 18 40.27 12.65 -16.75
C ALA A 18 39.48 11.41 -16.32
N GLY A 19 38.61 11.57 -15.33
CA GLY A 19 37.49 10.66 -15.12
C GLY A 19 36.56 10.81 -16.32
N CYS A 20 36.27 9.70 -17.00
CA CYS A 20 35.25 9.61 -18.03
C CYS A 20 33.85 9.82 -17.43
N GLY A 21 33.54 11.03 -16.97
CA GLY A 21 32.17 11.51 -16.82
C GLY A 21 31.81 12.23 -18.12
N GLN A 22 30.82 11.74 -18.86
CA GLN A 22 30.28 12.53 -19.97
C GLN A 22 29.83 13.87 -19.40
N SER A 23 30.37 14.97 -19.94
CA SER A 23 29.88 16.29 -19.58
C SER A 23 28.42 16.39 -19.98
N LEU A 24 27.53 16.72 -19.04
CA LEU A 24 26.10 16.93 -19.31
C LEU A 24 25.92 17.86 -20.51
N ASN A 25 24.99 17.53 -21.39
CA ASN A 25 24.61 18.42 -22.49
C ASN A 25 23.85 19.65 -21.99
N ARG A 26 23.56 20.63 -22.87
CA ARG A 26 22.92 21.88 -22.47
C ARG A 26 21.55 21.67 -21.80
N GLU A 27 20.73 20.77 -22.31
CA GLU A 27 19.40 20.48 -21.75
C GLU A 27 19.49 19.70 -20.44
N GLU A 28 20.46 18.79 -20.33
CA GLU A 28 20.76 18.13 -19.05
C GLU A 28 21.29 19.11 -17.99
N GLN A 29 22.11 20.10 -18.36
CA GLN A 29 22.53 21.16 -17.44
C GLN A 29 21.34 22.01 -16.97
N ARG A 30 20.42 22.36 -17.88
CA ARG A 30 19.17 23.06 -17.53
C ARG A 30 18.30 22.22 -16.59
N MET A 31 18.16 20.92 -16.87
CA MET A 31 17.39 20.02 -16.00
C MET A 31 18.06 19.85 -14.63
N GLN A 32 19.38 19.70 -14.57
CA GLN A 32 20.11 19.63 -13.30
C GLN A 32 19.91 20.90 -12.46
N GLN A 33 19.98 22.08 -13.09
CA GLN A 33 19.68 23.35 -12.41
C GLN A 33 18.24 23.40 -11.88
N PHE A 34 17.27 22.89 -12.64
CA PHE A 34 15.89 22.77 -12.17
C PHE A 34 15.79 21.86 -10.94
N VAL A 35 16.38 20.65 -11.00
CA VAL A 35 16.41 19.71 -9.88
C VAL A 35 17.05 20.34 -8.65
N ASP A 36 18.21 20.99 -8.79
CA ASP A 36 18.93 21.60 -7.67
C ASP A 36 18.10 22.69 -6.99
N GLN A 37 17.45 23.55 -7.77
CA GLN A 37 16.54 24.59 -7.27
C GLN A 37 15.33 23.98 -6.56
N HIS A 38 14.69 22.99 -7.18
CA HIS A 38 13.53 22.31 -6.62
C HIS A 38 13.88 21.63 -5.29
N VAL A 39 14.97 20.84 -5.25
CA VAL A 39 15.45 20.16 -4.04
C VAL A 39 15.79 21.15 -2.93
N ALA A 40 16.43 22.28 -3.24
CA ALA A 40 16.75 23.30 -2.26
C ALA A 40 15.49 23.87 -1.56
N GLN A 41 14.35 23.90 -2.27
CA GLN A 41 13.07 24.32 -1.72
C GLN A 41 12.34 23.19 -0.98
N VAL A 42 12.17 22.02 -1.62
CA VAL A 42 11.29 20.97 -1.08
C VAL A 42 11.92 20.15 0.03
N ARG A 43 13.24 19.97 0.05
CA ARG A 43 13.92 19.16 1.08
C ARG A 43 13.69 19.67 2.51
N PRO A 44 13.93 20.97 2.83
CA PRO A 44 13.64 21.48 4.17
C PRO A 44 12.13 21.48 4.49
N LEU A 45 11.27 21.78 3.51
CA LEU A 45 9.82 21.78 3.69
C LEU A 45 9.27 20.38 3.99
N HIS A 46 9.71 19.35 3.25
CA HIS A 46 9.35 17.96 3.49
C HIS A 46 9.71 17.55 4.93
N LYS A 47 10.94 17.84 5.36
CA LYS A 47 11.38 17.52 6.73
C LYS A 47 10.55 18.24 7.78
N ALA A 48 10.27 19.52 7.58
CA ALA A 48 9.45 20.29 8.50
C ALA A 48 8.02 19.75 8.57
N ALA A 49 7.40 19.45 7.42
CA ALA A 49 6.06 18.89 7.32
C ALA A 49 5.96 17.51 8.00
N ALA A 50 6.92 16.62 7.73
CA ALA A 50 6.95 15.29 8.34
C ALA A 50 7.13 15.35 9.87
N LEU A 51 7.99 16.26 10.36
CA LEU A 51 8.15 16.48 11.80
C LEU A 51 6.88 17.05 12.45
N ALA A 52 6.22 18.01 11.80
CA ALA A 52 4.98 18.59 12.29
C ALA A 52 3.84 17.55 12.31
N TRP A 53 3.73 16.73 11.26
CA TRP A 53 2.80 15.60 11.23
C TRP A 53 3.09 14.59 12.34
N TRP A 54 4.36 14.24 12.56
CA TRP A 54 4.76 13.35 13.64
C TRP A 54 4.36 13.91 15.01
N GLU A 55 4.60 15.20 15.26
CA GLU A 55 4.15 15.85 16.50
C GLU A 55 2.62 15.83 16.64
N ALA A 56 1.89 16.13 15.56
CA ALA A 56 0.43 16.11 15.55
C ALA A 56 -0.12 14.72 15.88
N ALA A 57 0.38 13.69 15.20
CA ALA A 57 -0.06 12.30 15.39
C ALA A 57 0.31 11.73 16.77
N THR A 58 1.42 12.17 17.36
CA THR A 58 1.88 11.67 18.68
C THR A 58 1.28 12.45 19.86
N THR A 59 0.85 13.69 19.66
CA THR A 59 0.36 14.55 20.76
C THR A 59 -1.13 14.86 20.70
N GLY A 60 -1.74 14.83 19.51
CA GLY A 60 -3.15 15.18 19.32
C GLY A 60 -3.45 16.67 19.47
N LYS A 61 -2.44 17.54 19.48
CA LYS A 61 -2.62 18.99 19.68
C LYS A 61 -3.06 19.69 18.40
N ASP A 62 -4.06 20.56 18.52
CA ASP A 62 -4.60 21.34 17.40
C ASP A 62 -3.51 22.18 16.73
N GLU A 63 -2.64 22.85 17.49
CA GLU A 63 -1.58 23.71 16.92
C GLU A 63 -0.55 22.91 16.11
N ALA A 64 -0.33 21.64 16.45
CA ALA A 64 0.56 20.76 15.70
C ALA A 64 -0.08 20.32 14.37
N TYR A 65 -1.39 20.03 14.37
CA TYR A 65 -2.14 19.74 13.15
C TYR A 65 -2.24 20.95 12.21
N GLU A 66 -2.49 22.14 12.76
CA GLU A 66 -2.52 23.39 11.99
C GLU A 66 -1.16 23.62 11.30
N ARG A 67 -0.06 23.49 12.05
CA ARG A 67 1.29 23.62 11.48
C ARG A 67 1.61 22.55 10.43
N ALA A 68 1.18 21.32 10.64
CA ALA A 68 1.37 20.25 9.66
C ALA A 68 0.60 20.55 8.36
N ALA A 69 -0.64 21.03 8.47
CA ALA A 69 -1.48 21.41 7.33
C ALA A 69 -0.89 22.60 6.57
N GLU A 70 -0.43 23.65 7.26
CA GLU A 70 0.26 24.81 6.66
C GLU A 70 1.47 24.38 5.84
N LEU A 71 2.37 23.58 6.42
CA LEU A 71 3.58 23.11 5.74
C LEU A 71 3.28 22.17 4.56
N GLN A 72 2.24 21.34 4.69
CA GLN A 72 1.79 20.47 3.60
C GLN A 72 1.21 21.28 2.42
N LEU A 73 0.45 22.34 2.71
CA LEU A 73 -0.02 23.28 1.69
C LEU A 73 1.15 24.01 1.03
N GLU A 74 2.12 24.52 1.80
CA GLU A 74 3.33 25.14 1.23
C GLU A 74 4.08 24.20 0.29
N LEU A 75 4.24 22.93 0.67
CA LEU A 75 4.88 21.93 -0.18
C LEU A 75 4.07 21.67 -1.47
N HIS A 76 2.75 21.60 -1.36
CA HIS A 76 1.86 21.39 -2.50
C HIS A 76 1.90 22.57 -3.49
N GLU A 77 1.97 23.81 -3.01
CA GLU A 77 2.07 25.00 -3.86
C GLU A 77 3.31 24.99 -4.77
N VAL A 78 4.42 24.35 -4.37
CA VAL A 78 5.62 24.21 -5.21
C VAL A 78 5.30 23.54 -6.55
N TYR A 79 4.42 22.54 -6.54
CA TYR A 79 4.06 21.77 -7.74
C TYR A 79 2.97 22.42 -8.59
N ARG A 80 2.33 23.49 -8.09
CA ARG A 80 1.31 24.27 -8.80
C ARG A 80 1.90 25.40 -9.65
N ASP A 81 3.21 25.65 -9.55
CA ASP A 81 3.90 26.66 -10.35
C ASP A 81 3.82 26.30 -11.85
N ALA A 82 2.94 27.03 -12.56
CA ALA A 82 2.72 26.86 -13.98
C ALA A 82 3.96 27.22 -14.81
N GLU A 83 4.75 28.22 -14.40
CA GLU A 83 5.99 28.61 -15.11
C GLU A 83 7.07 27.53 -14.96
N ALA A 84 7.18 26.93 -13.77
CA ALA A 84 8.03 25.75 -13.57
C ALA A 84 7.57 24.58 -14.45
N PHE A 85 6.27 24.33 -14.57
CA PHE A 85 5.77 23.27 -15.42
C PHE A 85 5.99 23.55 -16.93
N GLU A 86 5.85 24.79 -17.39
CA GLU A 86 6.23 25.17 -18.77
C GLU A 86 7.70 24.85 -19.06
N ARG A 87 8.61 25.14 -18.13
CA ARG A 87 10.04 24.78 -18.28
C ARG A 87 10.24 23.27 -18.41
N LEU A 88 9.51 22.47 -17.64
CA LEU A 88 9.55 21.00 -17.74
C LEU A 88 8.98 20.50 -19.07
N LYS A 89 7.93 21.13 -19.61
CA LYS A 89 7.39 20.82 -20.95
C LYS A 89 8.38 21.14 -22.05
N ASP A 90 9.06 22.28 -21.99
CA ASP A 90 10.10 22.65 -22.94
C ASP A 90 11.26 21.63 -22.93
N LEU A 91 11.70 21.22 -21.75
CA LEU A 91 12.71 20.18 -21.59
C LEU A 91 12.24 18.84 -22.16
N LYS A 92 10.96 18.48 -21.94
CA LYS A 92 10.38 17.24 -22.48
C LYS A 92 10.35 17.24 -23.99
N ALA A 93 9.96 18.37 -24.60
CA ALA A 93 9.91 18.54 -26.04
C ALA A 93 11.30 18.45 -26.71
N SER A 94 12.38 18.71 -25.96
CA SER A 94 13.75 18.61 -26.47
C SER A 94 14.23 17.17 -26.71
N ASP A 95 13.68 16.19 -25.98
CA ASP A 95 14.10 14.78 -25.95
C ASP A 95 15.62 14.57 -25.69
N GLN A 96 16.26 15.48 -24.95
CA GLN A 96 17.72 15.51 -24.76
C GLN A 96 18.19 15.22 -23.33
N VAL A 97 17.30 15.05 -22.36
CA VAL A 97 17.67 14.63 -21.00
C VAL A 97 17.78 13.11 -20.96
N ARG A 98 19.01 12.57 -21.01
CA ARG A 98 19.25 11.12 -21.21
C ARG A 98 20.17 10.49 -20.16
N GLU A 99 20.89 11.29 -19.38
CA GLU A 99 21.60 10.80 -18.19
C GLU A 99 20.60 10.07 -17.27
N PRO A 100 20.80 8.77 -16.95
CA PRO A 100 19.75 7.94 -16.35
C PRO A 100 19.17 8.46 -15.03
N ARG A 101 19.99 8.96 -14.10
CA ARG A 101 19.50 9.46 -12.80
C ARG A 101 18.74 10.76 -12.97
N LEU A 102 19.21 11.64 -13.85
CA LEU A 102 18.56 12.91 -14.15
C LEU A 102 17.25 12.72 -14.92
N ALA A 103 17.23 11.81 -15.90
CA ALA A 103 16.03 11.44 -16.64
C ALA A 103 14.95 10.88 -15.71
N ARG A 104 15.31 10.01 -14.75
CA ARG A 104 14.35 9.49 -13.77
C ARG A 104 13.74 10.60 -12.90
N GLN A 105 14.59 11.47 -12.35
CA GLN A 105 14.11 12.63 -11.57
C GLN A 105 13.23 13.55 -12.41
N PHE A 106 13.57 13.74 -13.68
CA PHE A 106 12.77 14.53 -14.60
C PHE A 106 11.39 13.92 -14.83
N ASP A 107 11.30 12.62 -15.09
CA ASP A 107 10.01 11.94 -15.28
C ASP A 107 9.11 12.05 -14.05
N ASP A 108 9.67 11.85 -12.85
CA ASP A 108 8.94 11.98 -11.58
C ASP A 108 8.43 13.41 -11.37
N LEU A 109 9.29 14.40 -11.55
CA LEU A 109 8.92 15.81 -11.44
C LEU A 109 7.86 16.17 -12.48
N TYR A 110 8.02 15.73 -13.73
CA TYR A 110 7.05 16.03 -14.79
C TYR A 110 5.65 15.54 -14.43
N ARG A 111 5.52 14.30 -13.93
CA ARG A 111 4.23 13.74 -13.50
C ARG A 111 3.68 14.45 -12.26
N ALA A 112 4.54 14.72 -11.28
CA ALA A 112 4.14 15.44 -10.06
C ALA A 112 3.61 16.85 -10.38
N TYR A 113 4.29 17.61 -11.24
CA TYR A 113 3.79 18.92 -11.67
C TYR A 113 2.51 18.79 -12.51
N LEU A 114 2.44 17.85 -13.46
CA LEU A 114 1.26 17.62 -14.30
C LEU A 114 -0.01 17.34 -13.48
N ALA A 115 0.10 16.49 -12.45
CA ALA A 115 -1.00 16.19 -11.53
C ALA A 115 -1.56 17.43 -10.82
N ASN A 116 -0.73 18.47 -10.66
CA ASN A 116 -1.03 19.68 -9.90
C ASN A 116 -1.41 20.88 -10.79
N GLN A 117 -1.64 20.67 -12.10
CA GLN A 117 -2.09 21.73 -13.03
C GLN A 117 -3.62 21.82 -13.18
N ILE A 118 -4.38 21.13 -12.31
CA ILE A 118 -5.84 21.18 -12.33
C ILE A 118 -6.31 22.56 -11.84
N ASP A 119 -7.38 23.07 -12.44
CA ASP A 119 -7.99 24.34 -12.06
C ASP A 119 -8.29 24.42 -10.54
N PRO A 120 -7.90 25.50 -9.84
CA PRO A 120 -8.04 25.60 -8.39
C PRO A 120 -9.50 25.50 -7.91
N GLU A 121 -10.45 26.10 -8.62
CA GLU A 121 -11.86 26.10 -8.22
C GLU A 121 -12.50 24.74 -8.46
N LEU A 122 -12.11 24.04 -9.55
CA LEU A 122 -12.50 22.66 -9.77
C LEU A 122 -11.93 21.73 -8.69
N MET A 123 -10.65 21.88 -8.35
CA MET A 123 -10.03 21.09 -7.28
C MET A 123 -10.71 21.33 -5.95
N LYS A 124 -10.99 22.60 -5.60
CA LYS A 124 -11.76 22.96 -4.41
C LYS A 124 -13.13 22.29 -4.40
N SER A 125 -13.85 22.31 -5.52
CA SER A 125 -15.16 21.65 -5.65
C SER A 125 -15.08 20.12 -5.44
N ILE A 126 -14.01 19.48 -5.92
CA ILE A 126 -13.75 18.05 -5.71
C ILE A 126 -13.51 17.77 -4.23
N VAL A 127 -12.64 18.56 -3.58
CA VAL A 127 -12.29 18.42 -2.16
C VAL A 127 -13.53 18.62 -1.29
N GLU A 128 -14.27 19.72 -1.47
CA GLU A 128 -15.47 20.02 -0.69
C GLU A 128 -16.52 18.91 -0.77
N LEU A 129 -16.79 18.40 -1.99
CA LEU A 129 -17.75 17.31 -2.19
C LEU A 129 -17.24 15.99 -1.59
N SER A 130 -15.95 15.68 -1.74
CA SER A 130 -15.34 14.49 -1.15
C SER A 130 -15.44 14.52 0.38
N THR A 131 -15.11 15.65 1.00
CA THR A 131 -15.22 15.86 2.45
C THR A 131 -16.67 15.76 2.92
N GLN A 132 -17.63 16.32 2.17
CA GLN A 132 -19.06 16.21 2.50
C GLN A 132 -19.53 14.74 2.48
N ILE A 133 -19.11 13.95 1.48
CA ILE A 133 -19.45 12.52 1.41
C ILE A 133 -18.86 11.77 2.60
N GLU A 134 -17.60 12.01 2.93
CA GLU A 134 -16.91 11.37 4.06
C GLU A 134 -17.53 11.75 5.42
N GLN A 135 -17.89 13.02 5.60
CA GLN A 135 -18.62 13.48 6.78
C GLN A 135 -19.99 12.79 6.88
N THR A 136 -20.72 12.70 5.78
CA THR A 136 -22.01 12.00 5.76
C THR A 136 -21.82 10.53 6.11
N PHE A 137 -20.81 9.87 5.54
CA PHE A 137 -20.52 8.47 5.81
C PHE A 137 -20.15 8.21 7.27
N SER A 138 -19.23 8.99 7.84
CA SER A 138 -18.73 8.83 9.20
C SER A 138 -19.77 9.13 10.28
N THR A 139 -20.70 10.05 10.01
CA THR A 139 -21.75 10.43 10.96
C THR A 139 -23.03 9.61 10.82
N PHE A 140 -23.23 8.95 9.67
CA PHE A 140 -24.40 8.10 9.45
C PHE A 140 -24.43 6.91 10.42
N ARG A 141 -25.61 6.57 10.93
CA ARG A 141 -25.84 5.37 11.74
C ARG A 141 -26.92 4.53 11.09
N GLY A 142 -26.56 3.29 10.76
CA GLY A 142 -27.52 2.30 10.30
C GLY A 142 -28.51 1.96 11.41
N ARG A 143 -29.70 1.49 11.04
CA ARG A 143 -30.77 1.14 11.98
C ARG A 143 -31.25 -0.29 11.78
N ILE A 144 -31.45 -0.98 12.89
CA ILE A 144 -32.10 -2.29 12.98
C ILE A 144 -33.34 -2.12 13.85
N ASP A 145 -34.52 -2.41 13.30
CA ASP A 145 -35.79 -2.34 14.02
C ASP A 145 -36.06 -0.99 14.74
N GLY A 146 -35.55 0.10 14.16
CA GLY A 146 -35.72 1.47 14.67
C GLY A 146 -34.55 1.98 15.52
N GLU A 147 -33.73 1.07 16.06
CA GLU A 147 -32.58 1.38 16.91
C GLU A 147 -31.31 1.59 16.08
N GLU A 148 -30.50 2.59 16.47
CA GLU A 148 -29.21 2.84 15.82
C GLU A 148 -28.18 1.78 16.21
N VAL A 149 -27.39 1.34 15.24
CA VAL A 149 -26.32 0.35 15.43
C VAL A 149 -25.00 0.87 14.89
N THR A 150 -23.91 0.54 15.58
CA THR A 150 -22.55 0.86 15.12
C THR A 150 -22.06 -0.15 14.09
N GLU A 151 -20.97 0.17 13.38
CA GLU A 151 -20.31 -0.79 12.49
C GLU A 151 -19.81 -2.03 13.25
N ASN A 152 -19.33 -1.84 14.48
CA ASN A 152 -18.90 -2.94 15.35
C ASN A 152 -20.08 -3.84 15.75
N ASP A 153 -21.25 -3.27 16.04
CA ASP A 153 -22.46 -4.05 16.31
C ASP A 153 -22.88 -4.86 15.08
N ILE A 154 -22.87 -4.24 13.90
CA ILE A 154 -23.18 -4.91 12.63
C ILE A 154 -22.20 -6.07 12.39
N LYS A 155 -20.88 -5.82 12.45
CA LYS A 155 -19.85 -6.85 12.26
C LYS A 155 -19.98 -7.97 13.29
N LYS A 156 -20.26 -7.64 14.56
CA LYS A 156 -20.51 -8.62 15.61
C LYS A 156 -21.72 -9.49 15.29
N ILE A 157 -22.86 -8.90 14.89
CA ILE A 157 -24.06 -9.64 14.51
C ILE A 157 -23.77 -10.58 13.33
N LEU A 158 -23.08 -10.10 12.29
CA LEU A 158 -22.73 -10.92 11.13
C LEU A 158 -21.80 -12.09 11.48
N LYS A 159 -20.90 -11.89 12.44
CA LYS A 159 -19.94 -12.90 12.92
C LYS A 159 -20.54 -13.93 13.87
N THR A 160 -21.49 -13.54 14.73
CA THR A 160 -21.89 -14.38 15.89
C THR A 160 -23.35 -14.80 15.92
N SER A 161 -24.26 -14.05 15.28
CA SER A 161 -25.69 -14.42 15.27
C SER A 161 -25.90 -15.66 14.41
N ARG A 162 -26.74 -16.61 14.82
CA ARG A 162 -27.21 -17.70 13.93
C ARG A 162 -28.55 -17.42 13.26
N ASP A 163 -29.18 -16.29 13.60
CA ASP A 163 -30.45 -15.87 12.99
C ASP A 163 -30.20 -15.17 11.65
N SER A 164 -30.57 -15.83 10.55
CA SER A 164 -30.47 -15.31 9.19
C SER A 164 -31.25 -14.00 8.99
N ALA A 165 -32.41 -13.84 9.64
CA ALA A 165 -33.20 -12.61 9.55
C ALA A 165 -32.50 -11.44 10.23
N LEU A 166 -31.91 -11.68 11.41
CA LEU A 166 -31.11 -10.67 12.10
C LEU A 166 -29.83 -10.32 11.32
N ARG A 167 -29.11 -11.33 10.79
CA ARG A 167 -27.96 -11.10 9.90
C ARG A 167 -28.34 -10.24 8.70
N ARG A 168 -29.48 -10.54 8.05
CA ARG A 168 -30.00 -9.74 6.93
C ARG A 168 -30.24 -8.29 7.33
N LYS A 169 -30.90 -8.04 8.46
CA LYS A 169 -31.13 -6.67 8.96
C LYS A 169 -29.80 -5.94 9.22
N ALA A 170 -28.83 -6.61 9.85
CA ALA A 170 -27.52 -6.03 10.12
C ALA A 170 -26.76 -5.68 8.84
N TRP A 171 -26.73 -6.59 7.86
CA TRP A 171 -26.12 -6.32 6.56
C TRP A 171 -26.81 -5.16 5.85
N GLN A 172 -28.16 -5.13 5.85
CA GLN A 172 -28.91 -4.03 5.25
C GLN A 172 -28.64 -2.70 5.95
N ALA A 173 -28.55 -2.68 7.28
CA ALA A 173 -28.17 -1.51 8.07
C ALA A 173 -26.79 -0.97 7.64
N SER A 174 -25.84 -1.87 7.34
CA SER A 174 -24.53 -1.51 6.80
C SER A 174 -24.57 -0.83 5.44
N LYS A 175 -25.67 -0.95 4.68
CA LYS A 175 -25.84 -0.36 3.34
C LYS A 175 -26.75 0.86 3.34
N GLN A 176 -27.38 1.21 4.46
CA GLN A 176 -28.36 2.31 4.52
C GLN A 176 -27.76 3.69 4.26
N VAL A 177 -26.45 3.86 4.43
CA VAL A 177 -25.74 5.10 4.06
C VAL A 177 -25.72 5.32 2.54
N ALA A 178 -25.72 4.24 1.76
CA ALA A 178 -25.43 4.27 0.34
C ALA A 178 -26.41 5.16 -0.47
N PRO A 179 -27.74 5.07 -0.27
CA PRO A 179 -28.69 5.96 -0.94
C PRO A 179 -28.47 7.45 -0.63
N ALA A 180 -27.91 7.79 0.54
CA ALA A 180 -27.67 9.18 0.93
C ALA A 180 -26.48 9.81 0.19
N ILE A 181 -25.53 8.99 -0.30
CA ILE A 181 -24.27 9.48 -0.90
C ILE A 181 -24.07 9.04 -2.35
N ALA A 182 -24.86 8.11 -2.88
CA ALA A 182 -24.66 7.58 -4.23
C ALA A 182 -24.71 8.65 -5.33
N ALA A 183 -25.64 9.61 -5.23
CA ALA A 183 -25.73 10.71 -6.19
C ALA A 183 -24.50 11.63 -6.12
N ASP A 184 -24.02 11.91 -4.91
CA ASP A 184 -22.84 12.74 -4.68
C ASP A 184 -21.58 12.05 -5.19
N ILE A 185 -21.44 10.73 -5.04
CA ILE A 185 -20.31 9.98 -5.62
C ILE A 185 -20.34 10.04 -7.15
N ARG A 186 -21.50 9.94 -7.80
CA ARG A 186 -21.61 10.13 -9.26
C ARG A 186 -21.17 11.52 -9.68
N LYS A 187 -21.65 12.55 -8.97
CA LYS A 187 -21.24 13.94 -9.21
C LYS A 187 -19.73 14.11 -9.02
N LEU A 188 -19.16 13.51 -7.98
CA LEU A 188 -17.73 13.53 -7.71
C LEU A 188 -16.94 12.85 -8.84
N ALA A 189 -17.41 11.71 -9.35
CA ALA A 189 -16.80 11.04 -10.49
C ALA A 189 -16.79 11.92 -11.76
N HIS A 190 -17.87 12.65 -12.02
CA HIS A 190 -17.94 13.63 -13.12
C HIS A 190 -16.92 14.77 -12.95
N LEU A 191 -16.82 15.38 -11.75
CA LEU A 191 -15.85 16.44 -11.47
C LEU A 191 -14.40 15.95 -11.61
N ARG A 192 -14.11 14.75 -11.10
CA ARG A 192 -12.81 14.09 -11.24
C ARG A 192 -12.47 13.80 -12.71
N ASN A 193 -13.44 13.36 -13.51
CA ASN A 193 -13.26 13.18 -14.95
C ASN A 193 -13.03 14.50 -15.68
N GLN A 194 -13.71 15.58 -15.29
CA GLN A 194 -13.46 16.91 -15.82
C GLN A 194 -12.02 17.35 -15.54
N ALA A 195 -11.53 17.15 -14.31
CA ALA A 195 -10.15 17.46 -13.93
C ALA A 195 -9.14 16.64 -14.74
N ALA A 196 -9.37 15.33 -14.90
CA ALA A 196 -8.50 14.48 -15.70
C ALA A 196 -8.41 14.94 -17.17
N ARG A 197 -9.54 15.32 -17.76
CA ARG A 197 -9.60 15.82 -19.13
C ARG A 197 -8.90 17.17 -19.29
N SER A 198 -8.94 18.06 -18.29
CA SER A 198 -8.24 19.35 -18.38
C SER A 198 -6.72 19.21 -18.44
N VAL A 199 -6.17 18.09 -17.96
CA VAL A 199 -4.73 17.79 -18.02
C VAL A 199 -4.39 16.68 -19.03
N GLY A 200 -5.31 16.36 -19.94
CA GLY A 200 -5.02 15.54 -21.13
C GLY A 200 -5.31 14.04 -21.01
N PHE A 201 -6.03 13.59 -19.99
CA PHE A 201 -6.42 12.18 -19.82
C PHE A 201 -7.89 11.94 -20.11
N GLU A 202 -8.24 10.72 -20.52
CA GLU A 202 -9.62 10.36 -20.87
C GLU A 202 -10.61 10.50 -19.70
N ASN A 203 -10.18 10.00 -18.53
CA ASN A 203 -10.96 9.95 -17.30
C ASN A 203 -10.00 9.86 -16.10
N PHE A 204 -10.56 10.01 -14.89
CA PHE A 204 -9.79 10.05 -13.65
C PHE A 204 -9.04 8.74 -13.37
N HIS A 205 -9.67 7.59 -13.61
CA HIS A 205 -9.01 6.30 -13.41
C HIS A 205 -7.74 6.15 -14.26
N THR A 206 -7.83 6.45 -15.56
CA THR A 206 -6.66 6.44 -16.45
C THR A 206 -5.60 7.44 -15.99
N MET A 207 -5.98 8.67 -15.62
CA MET A 207 -5.04 9.66 -15.11
C MET A 207 -4.29 9.17 -13.88
N THR A 208 -5.00 8.67 -12.85
CA THR A 208 -4.39 8.20 -11.60
C THR A 208 -3.38 7.09 -11.86
N LEU A 209 -3.73 6.12 -12.69
CA LEU A 209 -2.88 4.97 -12.99
C LEU A 209 -1.67 5.35 -13.84
N GLU A 210 -1.84 6.12 -14.91
CA GLU A 210 -0.74 6.54 -15.79
C GLU A 210 0.24 7.47 -15.07
N LEU A 211 -0.25 8.41 -14.24
CA LEU A 211 0.62 9.27 -13.42
C LEU A 211 1.31 8.49 -12.30
N GLY A 212 0.76 7.35 -11.89
CA GLY A 212 1.41 6.38 -11.01
C GLY A 212 2.33 5.40 -11.74
N GLU A 213 2.59 5.57 -13.05
CA GLU A 213 3.37 4.62 -13.86
C GLU A 213 2.77 3.21 -13.95
N GLN A 214 1.46 3.07 -13.79
CA GLN A 214 0.74 1.80 -13.85
C GLN A 214 -0.22 1.78 -15.05
N PRO A 215 0.26 1.63 -16.30
CA PRO A 215 -0.61 1.62 -17.46
C PRO A 215 -1.79 0.65 -17.28
N VAL A 216 -3.00 1.12 -17.56
CA VAL A 216 -4.24 0.39 -17.24
C VAL A 216 -4.25 -1.02 -17.85
N ALA A 217 -3.67 -1.16 -19.05
CA ALA A 217 -3.58 -2.44 -19.74
C ALA A 217 -2.62 -3.43 -19.06
N GLU A 218 -1.51 -2.96 -18.48
CA GLU A 218 -0.54 -3.81 -17.79
C GLU A 218 -1.12 -4.35 -16.48
N VAL A 219 -1.76 -3.49 -15.68
CA VAL A 219 -2.45 -3.90 -14.44
C VAL A 219 -3.58 -4.88 -14.76
N ALA A 220 -4.38 -4.61 -15.79
CA ALA A 220 -5.44 -5.51 -16.21
C ALA A 220 -4.91 -6.89 -16.63
N ALA A 221 -3.80 -6.96 -17.37
CA ALA A 221 -3.19 -8.22 -17.79
C ALA A 221 -2.70 -9.07 -16.60
N LEU A 222 -2.13 -8.43 -15.56
CA LEU A 222 -1.74 -9.12 -14.32
C LEU A 222 -2.95 -9.70 -13.60
N PHE A 223 -4.06 -8.97 -13.56
CA PHE A 223 -5.29 -9.43 -12.89
C PHE A 223 -6.01 -10.50 -13.71
N ASP A 224 -5.97 -10.44 -15.04
CA ASP A 224 -6.46 -11.51 -15.90
C ASP A 224 -5.62 -12.80 -15.74
N GLU A 225 -4.29 -12.68 -15.61
CA GLU A 225 -3.42 -13.80 -15.28
C GLU A 225 -3.78 -14.40 -13.92
N LEU A 226 -3.92 -13.56 -12.89
CA LEU A 226 -4.28 -13.98 -11.55
C LEU A 226 -5.65 -14.66 -11.53
N ASP A 227 -6.67 -14.07 -12.17
CA ASP A 227 -8.01 -14.64 -12.27
C ASP A 227 -7.95 -16.05 -12.85
N ARG A 228 -7.27 -16.21 -13.99
CA ARG A 228 -7.09 -17.50 -14.66
C ARG A 228 -6.41 -18.55 -13.77
N LEU A 229 -5.37 -18.16 -13.03
CA LEU A 229 -4.61 -19.08 -12.17
C LEU A 229 -5.36 -19.48 -10.90
N THR A 230 -6.26 -18.62 -10.41
CA THR A 230 -6.86 -18.79 -9.08
C THR A 230 -8.36 -19.06 -9.10
N ALA A 231 -9.05 -18.95 -10.26
CA ALA A 231 -10.52 -19.04 -10.37
C ALA A 231 -11.08 -20.36 -9.84
N GLU A 232 -10.51 -21.48 -10.27
CA GLU A 232 -10.92 -22.81 -9.83
C GLU A 232 -10.50 -23.10 -8.38
N PRO A 233 -9.24 -22.82 -7.95
CA PRO A 233 -8.85 -22.91 -6.54
C PRO A 233 -9.74 -22.11 -5.59
N PHE A 234 -10.14 -20.90 -6.00
CA PHE A 234 -11.08 -20.08 -5.25
C PHE A 234 -12.49 -20.69 -5.26
N ALA A 235 -12.97 -21.24 -6.37
CA ALA A 235 -14.27 -21.91 -6.43
C ALA A 235 -14.35 -23.09 -5.44
N THR A 236 -13.30 -23.92 -5.36
CA THR A 236 -13.20 -25.00 -4.38
C THR A 236 -13.22 -24.48 -2.95
N LEU A 237 -12.37 -23.50 -2.63
CA LEU A 237 -12.34 -22.89 -1.30
C LEU A 237 -13.69 -22.26 -0.93
N LYS A 238 -14.32 -21.59 -1.89
CA LYS A 238 -15.62 -20.94 -1.74
C LYS A 238 -16.73 -21.95 -1.50
N ALA A 239 -16.74 -23.09 -2.19
CA ALA A 239 -17.71 -24.15 -1.97
C ALA A 239 -17.59 -24.76 -0.56
N GLU A 240 -16.37 -24.99 -0.08
CA GLU A 240 -16.12 -25.47 1.29
C GLU A 240 -16.59 -24.46 2.34
N LEU A 241 -16.30 -23.18 2.11
CA LEU A 241 -16.72 -22.09 2.98
C LEU A 241 -18.25 -21.95 3.00
N ASP A 242 -18.88 -21.97 1.84
CA ASP A 242 -20.33 -21.86 1.68
C ASP A 242 -21.04 -23.01 2.38
N ALA A 243 -20.56 -24.25 2.24
CA ALA A 243 -21.15 -25.39 2.93
C ALA A 243 -21.13 -25.21 4.47
N ARG A 244 -20.04 -24.66 5.01
CA ARG A 244 -19.91 -24.36 6.45
C ARG A 244 -20.84 -23.23 6.88
N LEU A 245 -20.86 -22.12 6.15
CA LEU A 245 -21.70 -20.96 6.46
C LEU A 245 -23.19 -21.29 6.33
N ALA A 246 -23.57 -22.08 5.33
CA ALA A 246 -24.94 -22.57 5.15
C ALA A 246 -25.37 -23.46 6.31
N ALA A 247 -24.50 -24.38 6.75
CA ALA A 247 -24.75 -25.22 7.92
C ALA A 247 -24.88 -24.41 9.22
N ASP A 248 -24.00 -23.43 9.46
CA ASP A 248 -24.06 -22.57 10.65
C ASP A 248 -25.33 -21.70 10.68
N ALA A 249 -25.76 -21.19 9.52
CA ALA A 249 -26.97 -20.38 9.38
C ALA A 249 -28.27 -21.21 9.25
N GLY A 250 -28.18 -22.54 9.13
CA GLY A 250 -29.35 -23.42 8.95
C GLY A 250 -30.07 -23.23 7.61
N VAL A 251 -29.35 -22.88 6.55
CA VAL A 251 -29.88 -22.67 5.18
C VAL A 251 -29.21 -23.61 4.17
N THR A 252 -29.72 -23.68 2.94
CA THR A 252 -29.00 -24.33 1.84
C THR A 252 -27.94 -23.41 1.25
N VAL A 253 -26.97 -23.97 0.53
CA VAL A 253 -25.92 -23.18 -0.15
C VAL A 253 -26.54 -22.18 -1.15
N GLU A 254 -27.57 -22.59 -1.88
CA GLU A 254 -28.29 -21.74 -2.85
C GLU A 254 -29.04 -20.58 -2.19
N ALA A 255 -29.43 -20.75 -0.92
CA ALA A 255 -30.06 -19.72 -0.11
C ALA A 255 -29.06 -18.76 0.53
N LEU A 256 -27.74 -18.99 0.38
CA LEU A 256 -26.75 -18.04 0.84
C LEU A 256 -26.88 -16.71 0.09
N ARG A 257 -26.58 -15.65 0.82
CA ARG A 257 -26.75 -14.25 0.47
C ARG A 257 -25.69 -13.46 1.23
N PRO A 258 -25.43 -12.20 0.89
CA PRO A 258 -24.28 -11.45 1.41
C PRO A 258 -24.25 -11.36 2.95
N TRP A 259 -25.41 -11.37 3.60
CA TRP A 259 -25.50 -11.32 5.07
C TRP A 259 -25.11 -12.62 5.78
N HIS A 260 -24.96 -13.73 5.06
CA HIS A 260 -24.49 -14.98 5.66
C HIS A 260 -22.97 -15.02 5.84
N TYR A 261 -22.24 -14.07 5.24
CA TYR A 261 -20.80 -13.90 5.42
C TYR A 261 -20.52 -12.95 6.59
N HIS A 262 -19.32 -13.06 7.16
CA HIS A 262 -18.94 -12.34 8.39
C HIS A 262 -18.43 -10.91 8.13
N ASP A 263 -18.23 -10.52 6.87
CA ASP A 263 -17.88 -9.18 6.43
C ASP A 263 -18.93 -8.66 5.43
N PRO A 264 -19.40 -7.40 5.53
CA PRO A 264 -20.46 -6.88 4.67
C PRO A 264 -20.17 -6.85 3.17
N PHE A 265 -18.92 -7.00 2.76
CA PHE A 265 -18.46 -7.01 1.37
C PHE A 265 -17.74 -8.31 0.99
N PHE A 266 -17.63 -9.26 1.92
CA PHE A 266 -16.84 -10.48 1.78
C PHE A 266 -15.40 -10.19 1.31
N GLN A 267 -14.78 -9.15 1.86
CA GLN A 267 -13.37 -8.81 1.60
C GLN A 267 -12.41 -9.49 2.59
N GLU A 268 -12.93 -9.99 3.72
CA GLU A 268 -12.18 -10.68 4.78
C GLU A 268 -12.65 -12.13 4.92
N THR A 269 -11.73 -13.00 5.32
CA THR A 269 -12.02 -14.42 5.60
C THR A 269 -12.98 -14.55 6.79
N PRO A 270 -14.10 -15.29 6.66
CA PRO A 270 -14.94 -15.61 7.80
C PRO A 270 -14.20 -16.45 8.84
N LEU A 271 -14.47 -16.19 10.13
CA LEU A 271 -13.97 -16.98 11.26
C LEU A 271 -14.58 -18.40 11.27
N VAL A 272 -14.12 -19.26 10.35
CA VAL A 272 -14.55 -20.68 10.25
C VAL A 272 -13.45 -21.66 10.64
N TYR A 273 -12.27 -21.14 10.98
CA TYR A 273 -11.13 -21.93 11.43
C TYR A 273 -10.81 -21.59 12.88
N ASP A 274 -10.90 -22.58 13.76
CA ASP A 274 -10.63 -22.43 15.19
C ASP A 274 -9.11 -22.45 15.44
N LEU A 275 -8.47 -21.28 15.52
CA LEU A 275 -7.15 -21.15 16.13
C LEU A 275 -6.99 -19.75 16.73
N ASP A 276 -6.88 -19.72 18.06
CA ASP A 276 -6.50 -18.53 18.80
C ASP A 276 -4.97 -18.43 18.84
N LEU A 277 -4.42 -17.54 18.03
CA LEU A 277 -2.98 -17.27 17.98
C LEU A 277 -2.53 -16.35 19.12
N ASP A 278 -3.44 -15.58 19.72
CA ASP A 278 -3.09 -14.54 20.69
C ASP A 278 -2.49 -15.16 21.96
N ARG A 279 -2.92 -16.36 22.34
CA ARG A 279 -2.36 -17.13 23.46
C ARG A 279 -0.84 -17.36 23.37
N TYR A 280 -0.27 -17.34 22.17
CA TYR A 280 1.18 -17.54 21.96
C TYR A 280 1.98 -16.24 22.11
N TYR A 281 1.31 -15.10 21.98
CA TYR A 281 1.88 -13.77 22.11
C TYR A 281 1.66 -13.14 23.48
N GLU A 282 0.69 -13.62 24.25
CA GLU A 282 0.40 -13.15 25.61
C GLU A 282 1.68 -13.13 26.48
N GLY A 283 1.93 -12.00 27.14
CA GLY A 283 3.11 -11.75 27.97
C GLY A 283 4.43 -11.56 27.21
N ARG A 284 4.43 -11.52 25.87
CA ARG A 284 5.63 -11.28 25.06
C ARG A 284 5.81 -9.79 24.73
N ASP A 285 7.06 -9.35 24.70
CA ASP A 285 7.42 -8.00 24.25
C ASP A 285 7.50 -7.96 22.71
N ILE A 286 6.44 -7.47 22.07
CA ILE A 286 6.32 -7.38 20.61
C ILE A 286 7.44 -6.54 19.98
N ALA A 287 7.83 -5.42 20.61
CA ALA A 287 8.89 -4.56 20.09
C ALA A 287 10.24 -5.29 20.11
N GLN A 288 10.54 -6.00 21.20
CA GLN A 288 11.74 -6.81 21.31
C GLN A 288 11.74 -7.98 20.32
N LEU A 289 10.61 -8.67 20.13
CA LEU A 289 10.48 -9.73 19.12
C LEU A 289 10.81 -9.22 17.73
N ALA A 290 10.22 -8.09 17.33
CA ALA A 290 10.48 -7.48 16.04
C ALA A 290 11.96 -7.05 15.90
N GLN A 291 12.52 -6.37 16.90
CA GLN A 291 13.92 -5.95 16.91
C GLN A 291 14.88 -7.14 16.72
N ARG A 292 14.65 -8.24 17.46
CA ARG A 292 15.46 -9.46 17.35
C ARG A 292 15.38 -10.06 15.96
N PHE A 293 14.17 -10.18 15.40
CA PHE A 293 13.99 -10.73 14.06
C PHE A 293 14.74 -9.91 13.00
N TYR A 294 14.49 -8.61 12.95
CA TYR A 294 15.10 -7.69 11.97
C TYR A 294 16.64 -7.65 12.11
N ALA A 295 17.17 -7.64 13.34
CA ALA A 295 18.61 -7.75 13.58
C ALA A 295 19.21 -9.09 13.10
N SER A 296 18.46 -10.19 13.23
CA SER A 296 18.91 -11.54 12.83
C SER A 296 19.18 -11.64 11.32
N ILE A 297 18.38 -10.95 10.49
CA ILE A 297 18.54 -10.89 9.02
C ILE A 297 19.46 -9.75 8.57
N GLY A 298 20.04 -8.98 9.48
CA GLY A 298 20.97 -7.88 9.16
C GLY A 298 20.29 -6.58 8.73
N LEU A 299 19.01 -6.39 9.09
CA LEU A 299 18.25 -5.17 8.92
C LEU A 299 18.00 -4.54 10.30
N ASP A 300 19.02 -3.98 10.95
CA ASP A 300 18.85 -3.42 12.29
C ASP A 300 17.79 -2.30 12.33
N VAL A 301 16.88 -2.35 13.29
CA VAL A 301 15.78 -1.38 13.50
C VAL A 301 15.87 -0.68 14.86
N SER A 302 16.96 -0.89 15.61
CA SER A 302 17.10 -0.41 16.98
C SER A 302 16.97 1.12 17.09
N ASP A 303 17.55 1.85 16.13
CA ASP A 303 17.48 3.31 16.07
C ASP A 303 16.09 3.83 15.64
N ILE A 304 15.39 3.09 14.76
CA ILE A 304 14.00 3.38 14.38
C ILE A 304 13.12 3.27 15.63
N LEU A 305 13.18 2.13 16.33
CA LEU A 305 12.38 1.88 17.53
C LEU A 305 12.68 2.91 18.63
N ALA A 306 13.94 3.34 18.78
CA ALA A 306 14.32 4.36 19.77
C ALA A 306 13.73 5.76 19.47
N ARG A 307 13.46 6.08 18.20
CA ARG A 307 12.81 7.33 17.78
C ARG A 307 11.28 7.21 17.64
N SER A 308 10.75 6.00 17.80
CA SER A 308 9.36 5.65 17.52
C SER A 308 8.46 5.80 18.74
N ASP A 309 7.16 5.78 18.48
CA ASP A 309 6.14 5.91 19.50
C ASP A 309 5.25 4.65 19.52
N LEU A 310 5.51 3.76 20.46
CA LEU A 310 5.05 2.37 20.38
C LEU A 310 3.83 2.03 21.23
N PHE A 311 3.56 2.77 22.30
CA PHE A 311 2.52 2.38 23.27
C PHE A 311 1.33 3.33 23.22
N GLU A 312 0.13 2.78 23.48
CA GLU A 312 -1.11 3.54 23.52
C GLU A 312 -1.07 4.59 24.64
N ARG A 313 -1.62 5.78 24.36
CA ARG A 313 -1.89 6.82 25.36
C ARG A 313 -2.97 7.78 24.88
N PRO A 314 -3.64 8.52 25.80
CA PRO A 314 -4.57 9.56 25.42
C PRO A 314 -3.96 10.61 24.48
N GLY A 315 -4.72 11.03 23.47
CA GLY A 315 -4.32 12.06 22.48
C GLY A 315 -3.47 11.55 21.31
N LYS A 316 -2.97 10.32 21.35
CA LYS A 316 -2.21 9.72 20.25
C LYS A 316 -3.13 9.22 19.13
N ASN A 317 -2.66 9.27 17.89
CA ASN A 317 -3.34 8.68 16.74
C ASN A 317 -3.54 7.15 16.95
N PRO A 318 -4.78 6.63 16.81
CA PRO A 318 -5.04 5.20 16.99
C PRO A 318 -4.50 4.32 15.87
N HIS A 319 -4.22 4.90 14.69
CA HIS A 319 -3.74 4.16 13.52
C HIS A 319 -2.22 4.04 13.51
N ALA A 320 -1.72 2.83 13.29
CA ALA A 320 -0.30 2.60 13.08
C ALA A 320 0.16 3.15 11.72
N PHE A 321 1.40 3.64 11.65
CA PHE A 321 2.03 4.05 10.40
C PHE A 321 3.56 4.14 10.53
N CYS A 322 4.24 4.09 9.39
CA CYS A 322 5.64 4.43 9.21
C CYS A 322 5.78 5.80 8.53
N THR A 323 6.78 6.58 8.94
CA THR A 323 7.13 7.84 8.27
C THR A 323 8.63 7.99 8.13
N ASP A 324 9.06 8.36 6.92
CA ASP A 324 10.40 8.85 6.65
C ASP A 324 10.42 10.38 6.82
N ILE A 325 11.18 10.85 7.81
CA ILE A 325 11.20 12.26 8.19
C ILE A 325 12.01 13.08 7.19
N ASP A 326 13.12 12.54 6.70
CA ASP A 326 14.08 13.36 5.94
C ASP A 326 14.64 12.72 4.68
N ARG A 327 14.36 11.44 4.40
CA ARG A 327 14.95 10.66 3.31
C ARG A 327 16.45 10.47 3.46
N GLU A 328 16.95 10.57 4.69
CA GLU A 328 18.37 10.48 5.03
C GLU A 328 18.63 9.59 6.25
N GLY A 329 17.61 8.82 6.67
CA GLY A 329 17.72 7.79 7.69
C GLY A 329 16.97 8.08 9.00
N ASP A 330 16.34 9.24 9.17
CA ASP A 330 15.39 9.46 10.27
C ASP A 330 14.03 8.87 9.91
N VAL A 331 13.88 7.57 10.18
CA VAL A 331 12.63 6.84 9.99
C VAL A 331 12.04 6.48 11.35
N ARG A 332 10.71 6.55 11.46
CA ARG A 332 9.95 6.32 12.71
C ARG A 332 8.67 5.54 12.41
N ILE A 333 8.23 4.76 13.39
CA ILE A 333 6.92 4.09 13.38
C ILE A 333 6.08 4.56 14.55
N LEU A 334 4.78 4.72 14.33
CA LEU A 334 3.78 4.90 15.37
C LEU A 334 2.97 3.60 15.47
N CYS A 335 2.93 2.99 16.66
CA CYS A 335 2.14 1.80 16.95
C CYS A 335 1.40 1.97 18.29
N ASN A 336 0.43 1.11 18.60
CA ASN A 336 -0.24 1.07 19.90
C ASN A 336 -0.17 -0.35 20.48
N LEU A 337 1.06 -0.85 20.66
CA LEU A 337 1.37 -2.26 20.90
C LEU A 337 0.58 -2.87 22.06
N ALA A 338 0.01 -4.05 21.79
CA ALA A 338 -0.42 -5.03 22.78
C ALA A 338 0.19 -6.41 22.45
N ASP A 339 0.16 -7.33 23.40
CA ASP A 339 0.78 -8.66 23.34
C ASP A 339 -0.10 -9.69 22.63
N ASN A 340 -0.50 -9.38 21.39
CA ASN A 340 -1.34 -10.26 20.57
C ASN A 340 -0.79 -10.38 19.13
N GLU A 341 -1.35 -11.31 18.36
CA GLU A 341 -0.85 -11.60 17.02
C GLU A 341 -1.07 -10.42 16.06
N GLN A 342 -2.19 -9.71 16.19
CA GLN A 342 -2.50 -8.55 15.36
C GLN A 342 -1.43 -7.45 15.47
N TRP A 343 -0.96 -7.15 16.69
CA TRP A 343 0.10 -6.16 16.91
C TRP A 343 1.47 -6.67 16.50
N MET A 344 1.71 -7.99 16.52
CA MET A 344 2.89 -8.56 15.90
C MET A 344 2.88 -8.37 14.38
N GLU A 345 1.76 -8.70 13.70
CA GLU A 345 1.56 -8.49 12.25
C GLU A 345 1.81 -7.01 11.90
N THR A 346 1.16 -6.10 12.64
CA THR A 346 1.27 -4.64 12.44
C THR A 346 2.70 -4.14 12.65
N THR A 347 3.39 -4.56 13.72
CA THR A 347 4.76 -4.09 13.98
C THR A 347 5.74 -4.56 12.92
N LEU A 348 5.62 -5.82 12.47
CA LEU A 348 6.44 -6.35 11.38
C LEU A 348 6.16 -5.62 10.07
N HIS A 349 4.89 -5.27 9.81
CA HIS A 349 4.45 -4.49 8.66
C HIS A 349 5.05 -3.08 8.66
N GLU A 350 4.86 -2.30 9.72
CA GLU A 350 5.38 -0.92 9.80
C GLU A 350 6.90 -0.88 9.75
N LEU A 351 7.58 -1.83 10.40
CA LEU A 351 9.03 -1.94 10.26
C LEU A 351 9.48 -2.39 8.86
N GLY A 352 8.61 -3.05 8.10
CA GLY A 352 8.85 -3.41 6.71
C GLY A 352 8.93 -2.17 5.82
N HIS A 353 8.01 -1.21 6.00
CA HIS A 353 8.16 0.13 5.45
C HIS A 353 9.44 0.80 5.94
N ALA A 354 9.70 0.74 7.25
CA ALA A 354 10.81 1.47 7.84
C ALA A 354 12.19 1.00 7.37
N VAL A 355 12.39 -0.30 7.15
CA VAL A 355 13.64 -0.82 6.58
C VAL A 355 13.76 -0.52 5.09
N TYR A 356 12.66 -0.37 4.36
CA TYR A 356 12.70 0.14 2.98
C TYR A 356 13.27 1.56 2.99
N ASP A 357 12.70 2.43 3.84
CA ASP A 357 13.08 3.84 3.91
C ASP A 357 14.49 4.07 4.47
N LYS A 358 14.90 3.24 5.44
CA LYS A 358 16.21 3.37 6.08
C LYS A 358 17.37 3.02 5.15
N TYR A 359 17.19 2.08 4.23
CA TYR A 359 18.29 1.45 3.49
C TYR A 359 18.44 1.90 2.04
N TYR A 360 17.97 3.10 1.70
CA TYR A 360 18.36 3.78 0.45
C TYR A 360 19.89 3.91 0.32
N ASP A 361 20.38 3.89 -0.92
CA ASP A 361 21.78 4.26 -1.17
C ASP A 361 21.99 5.75 -0.85
N PRO A 362 22.93 6.12 0.06
CA PRO A 362 23.18 7.51 0.40
C PRO A 362 23.70 8.34 -0.79
N GLU A 363 24.30 7.71 -1.81
CA GLU A 363 24.73 8.40 -3.04
C GLU A 363 23.58 8.65 -4.03
N MET A 364 22.38 8.19 -3.71
CA MET A 364 21.19 8.43 -4.51
C MET A 364 20.77 9.90 -4.42
N PRO A 365 20.39 10.54 -5.54
CA PRO A 365 19.81 11.88 -5.50
C PRO A 365 18.58 11.94 -4.58
N TYR A 366 18.40 13.06 -3.90
CA TYR A 366 17.35 13.24 -2.88
C TYR A 366 15.94 12.86 -3.37
N LEU A 367 15.59 13.23 -4.60
CA LEU A 367 14.27 12.94 -5.18
C LEU A 367 14.06 11.44 -5.46
N LEU A 368 15.13 10.66 -5.55
CA LEU A 368 15.09 9.22 -5.81
C LEU A 368 15.18 8.38 -4.53
N ARG A 369 15.34 9.00 -3.36
CA ARG A 369 15.32 8.32 -2.06
C ARG A 369 13.87 8.15 -1.61
N GLY A 370 13.24 7.09 -2.10
CA GLY A 370 11.84 6.75 -1.88
C GLY A 370 11.53 5.40 -2.51
N PRO A 371 10.39 4.77 -2.18
CA PRO A 371 9.97 3.58 -2.90
C PRO A 371 9.65 3.91 -4.36
N THR A 372 9.88 2.95 -5.26
CA THR A 372 9.58 3.12 -6.68
C THR A 372 8.08 3.30 -6.97
N HIS A 373 7.24 2.70 -6.11
CA HIS A 373 5.79 2.90 -6.11
C HIS A 373 5.23 2.56 -4.73
N ALA A 374 4.07 3.14 -4.36
CA ALA A 374 3.35 2.79 -3.13
C ALA A 374 3.22 1.26 -2.91
N PHE A 375 2.79 0.48 -3.92
CA PHE A 375 2.62 -0.96 -3.75
C PHE A 375 3.91 -1.73 -3.49
N THR A 376 5.10 -1.21 -3.82
CA THR A 376 6.35 -1.95 -3.60
C THR A 376 6.79 -1.89 -2.15
N THR A 377 6.55 -0.76 -1.47
CA THR A 377 6.78 -0.67 -0.01
C THR A 377 5.72 -1.48 0.74
N GLU A 378 4.45 -1.42 0.30
CA GLU A 378 3.37 -2.30 0.80
C GLU A 378 3.72 -3.78 0.64
N GLY A 379 4.24 -4.19 -0.51
CA GLY A 379 4.64 -5.58 -0.74
C GLY A 379 5.72 -6.06 0.23
N ILE A 380 6.64 -5.18 0.64
CA ILE A 380 7.65 -5.50 1.67
C ILE A 380 7.02 -5.54 3.07
N ALA A 381 6.16 -4.59 3.39
CA ALA A 381 5.44 -4.55 4.65
C ALA A 381 4.55 -5.79 4.83
N MET A 382 3.79 -6.18 3.81
CA MET A 382 2.99 -7.40 3.80
C MET A 382 3.84 -8.67 3.83
N PHE A 383 4.97 -8.70 3.11
CA PHE A 383 5.93 -9.81 3.16
C PHE A 383 6.41 -10.11 4.59
N PHE A 384 6.80 -9.08 5.35
CA PHE A 384 7.21 -9.25 6.75
C PHE A 384 6.03 -9.46 7.69
N GLY A 385 4.93 -8.74 7.50
CA GLY A 385 3.71 -8.86 8.32
C GLY A 385 3.18 -10.30 8.37
N ARG A 386 3.17 -11.01 7.23
CA ARG A 386 2.74 -12.42 7.13
C ARG A 386 3.50 -13.38 8.06
N LEU A 387 4.69 -13.00 8.55
CA LEU A 387 5.50 -13.86 9.42
C LEU A 387 4.89 -14.05 10.82
N SER A 388 4.03 -13.14 11.29
CA SER A 388 3.33 -13.28 12.59
C SER A 388 2.47 -14.55 12.68
N ARG A 389 2.11 -15.16 11.55
CA ARG A 389 1.34 -16.41 11.50
C ARG A 389 2.11 -17.56 10.86
N ASN A 390 3.37 -17.37 10.52
CA ASN A 390 4.19 -18.42 9.93
C ASN A 390 4.61 -19.40 11.05
N PRO A 391 4.25 -20.69 10.98
CA PRO A 391 4.49 -21.64 12.06
C PRO A 391 5.98 -21.83 12.37
N ASP A 392 6.86 -21.84 11.36
CA ASP A 392 8.30 -22.01 11.55
C ASP A 392 8.96 -20.75 12.14
N TRP A 393 8.49 -19.57 11.73
CA TRP A 393 8.89 -18.30 12.34
C TRP A 393 8.43 -18.23 13.80
N MET A 394 7.17 -18.55 14.08
CA MET A 394 6.60 -18.56 15.43
C MET A 394 7.35 -19.52 16.35
N GLN A 395 7.64 -20.73 15.88
CA GLN A 395 8.42 -21.71 16.65
C GLN A 395 9.75 -21.12 17.10
N THR A 396 10.48 -20.48 16.17
CA THR A 396 11.79 -19.90 16.47
C THR A 396 11.69 -18.65 17.35
N MET A 397 10.76 -17.75 17.06
CA MET A 397 10.72 -16.42 17.69
C MET A 397 10.00 -16.41 19.04
N LEU A 398 9.08 -17.34 19.27
CA LEU A 398 8.31 -17.47 20.51
C LEU A 398 8.79 -18.65 21.37
N ASP A 399 9.85 -19.35 20.94
CA ASP A 399 10.39 -20.52 21.62
C ASP A 399 9.33 -21.64 21.81
N LEU A 400 8.49 -21.87 20.78
CA LEU A 400 7.46 -22.91 20.83
C LEU A 400 8.08 -24.30 20.59
N ASP A 401 7.43 -25.35 21.08
CA ASP A 401 7.83 -26.71 20.79
C ASP A 401 7.29 -27.20 19.43
N GLU A 402 7.67 -28.41 19.03
CA GLU A 402 7.20 -29.00 17.77
C GLU A 402 5.70 -29.34 17.78
N ALA A 403 5.12 -29.60 18.96
CA ALA A 403 3.70 -29.91 19.07
C ALA A 403 2.85 -28.67 18.79
N ASP A 404 3.26 -27.51 19.31
CA ASP A 404 2.65 -26.22 19.02
C ASP A 404 2.77 -25.87 17.53
N ARG A 405 3.97 -25.99 16.95
CA ARG A 405 4.17 -25.74 15.51
C ARG A 405 3.26 -26.62 14.65
N ALA A 406 3.21 -27.91 14.94
CA ALA A 406 2.40 -28.88 14.22
C ALA A 406 0.89 -28.60 14.35
N ALA A 407 0.44 -28.04 15.48
CA ALA A 407 -0.94 -27.61 15.69
C ALA A 407 -1.28 -26.34 14.89
N ILE A 408 -0.36 -25.37 14.82
CA ILE A 408 -0.56 -24.08 14.13
C ILE A 408 -0.56 -24.26 12.60
N ALA A 409 0.40 -25.03 12.07
CA ALA A 409 0.69 -25.10 10.65
C ALA A 409 -0.53 -25.34 9.71
N PRO A 410 -1.38 -26.36 9.93
CA PRO A 410 -2.49 -26.64 9.00
C PRO A 410 -3.56 -25.53 9.01
N VAL A 411 -3.79 -24.88 10.16
CA VAL A 411 -4.78 -23.81 10.27
C VAL A 411 -4.24 -22.51 9.70
N ALA A 412 -2.98 -22.17 10.00
CA ALA A 412 -2.31 -21.01 9.42
C ALA A 412 -2.28 -21.06 7.89
N ALA A 413 -1.97 -22.22 7.30
CA ALA A 413 -1.96 -22.41 5.85
C ALA A 413 -3.35 -22.22 5.22
N ARG A 414 -4.40 -22.81 5.81
CA ARG A 414 -5.79 -22.63 5.34
C ARG A 414 -6.25 -21.18 5.45
N TYR A 415 -5.96 -20.53 6.57
CA TYR A 415 -6.32 -19.13 6.79
C TYR A 415 -5.59 -18.21 5.82
N ALA A 416 -4.28 -18.38 5.63
CA ALA A 416 -3.50 -17.61 4.67
C ALA A 416 -4.06 -17.77 3.25
N ARG A 417 -4.28 -19.01 2.80
CA ARG A 417 -4.90 -19.29 1.49
C ARG A 417 -6.26 -18.61 1.34
N ALA A 418 -7.14 -18.72 2.34
CA ALA A 418 -8.45 -18.09 2.30
C ALA A 418 -8.35 -16.55 2.24
N LYS A 419 -7.53 -15.94 3.11
CA LYS A 419 -7.32 -14.47 3.17
C LYS A 419 -6.87 -13.94 1.82
N GLN A 420 -5.89 -14.61 1.22
CA GLN A 420 -5.29 -14.22 -0.06
C GLN A 420 -6.26 -14.37 -1.23
N LEU A 421 -6.91 -15.53 -1.36
CA LEU A 421 -7.82 -15.78 -2.47
C LEU A 421 -9.10 -14.93 -2.38
N ILE A 422 -9.66 -14.73 -1.20
CA ILE A 422 -10.84 -13.87 -0.99
C ILE A 422 -10.49 -12.41 -1.30
N PHE A 423 -9.38 -11.89 -0.77
CA PHE A 423 -8.97 -10.52 -1.01
C PHE A 423 -8.64 -10.26 -2.48
N ALA A 424 -8.00 -11.21 -3.18
CA ALA A 424 -7.76 -11.11 -4.62
C ALA A 424 -9.06 -10.90 -5.42
N ARG A 425 -10.14 -11.62 -5.07
CA ARG A 425 -11.46 -11.40 -5.70
C ARG A 425 -12.02 -10.02 -5.43
N TRP A 426 -11.94 -9.58 -4.17
CA TRP A 426 -12.43 -8.27 -3.78
C TRP A 426 -11.68 -7.13 -4.48
N ALA A 427 -10.35 -7.17 -4.52
CA ALA A 427 -9.54 -6.17 -5.19
C ALA A 427 -9.85 -6.11 -6.71
N MET A 428 -10.12 -7.26 -7.35
CA MET A 428 -10.57 -7.29 -8.74
C MET A 428 -11.97 -6.71 -8.96
N VAL A 429 -12.91 -6.89 -8.02
CA VAL A 429 -14.22 -6.20 -8.04
C VAL A 429 -14.00 -4.69 -8.00
N MET A 430 -13.22 -4.20 -7.03
CA MET A 430 -12.96 -2.77 -6.86
C MET A 430 -12.29 -2.16 -8.09
N PHE A 431 -11.21 -2.77 -8.59
CA PHE A 431 -10.50 -2.30 -9.77
C PHE A 431 -11.40 -2.23 -11.01
N GLN A 432 -12.16 -3.30 -11.29
CA GLN A 432 -13.06 -3.33 -12.45
C GLN A 432 -14.25 -2.38 -12.30
N PHE A 433 -14.76 -2.20 -11.08
CA PHE A 433 -15.85 -1.27 -10.80
C PHE A 433 -15.40 0.17 -11.02
N GLU A 434 -14.30 0.60 -10.40
CA GLU A 434 -13.81 1.98 -10.52
C GLU A 434 -13.42 2.31 -11.97
N LYS A 435 -12.73 1.39 -12.66
CA LYS A 435 -12.42 1.54 -14.09
C LYS A 435 -13.67 1.85 -14.93
N ARG A 436 -14.79 1.18 -14.66
CA ARG A 436 -16.04 1.36 -15.42
C ARG A 436 -16.86 2.54 -14.93
N LEU A 437 -16.89 2.80 -13.62
CA LEU A 437 -17.49 3.99 -13.01
C LEU A 437 -16.92 5.26 -13.63
N TYR A 438 -15.60 5.37 -13.74
CA TYR A 438 -14.98 6.55 -14.33
C TYR A 438 -15.09 6.59 -15.86
N ALA A 439 -15.26 5.45 -16.54
CA ALA A 439 -15.56 5.43 -17.97
C ALA A 439 -16.97 5.96 -18.29
N ASP A 440 -17.96 5.59 -17.48
CA ASP A 440 -19.34 6.07 -17.59
C ASP A 440 -20.00 6.14 -16.18
N PRO A 441 -20.02 7.33 -15.53
CA PRO A 441 -20.63 7.47 -14.20
C PRO A 441 -22.16 7.37 -14.19
N ASP A 442 -22.82 7.44 -15.34
CA ASP A 442 -24.28 7.50 -15.45
C ASP A 442 -24.91 6.13 -15.79
N GLN A 443 -24.08 5.12 -16.09
CA GLN A 443 -24.54 3.74 -16.31
C GLN A 443 -25.26 3.14 -15.09
N ASP A 444 -25.84 1.95 -15.28
CA ASP A 444 -26.39 1.15 -14.19
C ASP A 444 -25.28 0.57 -13.30
N LEU A 445 -24.81 1.40 -12.37
CA LEU A 445 -23.78 1.04 -11.39
C LEU A 445 -24.25 -0.06 -10.40
N ASN A 446 -25.56 -0.23 -10.18
CA ASN A 446 -26.05 -1.25 -9.25
C ASN A 446 -25.90 -2.63 -9.88
N THR A 447 -26.35 -2.78 -11.12
CA THR A 447 -26.17 -4.02 -11.90
C THR A 447 -24.69 -4.29 -12.11
N LEU A 448 -23.91 -3.28 -12.52
CA LEU A 448 -22.47 -3.42 -12.70
C LEU A 448 -21.76 -3.95 -11.43
N TRP A 449 -22.07 -3.37 -10.26
CA TRP A 449 -21.48 -3.79 -8.99
C TRP A 449 -21.76 -5.27 -8.72
N TRP A 450 -23.03 -5.67 -8.80
CA TRP A 450 -23.42 -7.03 -8.49
C TRP A 450 -22.95 -8.04 -9.53
N ASP A 451 -22.86 -7.66 -10.82
CA ASP A 451 -22.27 -8.51 -11.86
C ASP A 451 -20.80 -8.83 -11.56
N LEU A 452 -20.04 -7.83 -11.07
CA LEU A 452 -18.66 -8.01 -10.66
C LEU A 452 -18.53 -8.86 -9.40
N VAL A 453 -19.36 -8.61 -8.38
CA VAL A 453 -19.39 -9.40 -7.13
C VAL A 453 -19.72 -10.87 -7.43
N GLU A 454 -20.73 -11.15 -8.27
CA GLU A 454 -21.08 -12.51 -8.63
C GLU A 454 -20.00 -13.18 -9.48
N ARG A 455 -19.41 -12.47 -10.45
CA ARG A 455 -18.32 -13.00 -11.28
C ARG A 455 -17.09 -13.38 -10.44
N TYR A 456 -16.59 -12.45 -9.63
CA TYR A 456 -15.30 -12.65 -8.97
C TYR A 456 -15.46 -13.34 -7.61
N GLN A 457 -16.41 -12.90 -6.77
CA GLN A 457 -16.55 -13.43 -5.41
C GLN A 457 -17.53 -14.61 -5.32
N ARG A 458 -18.36 -14.86 -6.35
CA ARG A 458 -19.41 -15.89 -6.32
C ARG A 458 -20.37 -15.71 -5.13
N VAL A 459 -20.67 -14.45 -4.78
CA VAL A 459 -21.66 -14.10 -3.77
C VAL A 459 -22.96 -13.72 -4.48
N HIS A 460 -24.03 -14.45 -4.22
CA HIS A 460 -25.33 -14.18 -4.83
C HIS A 460 -25.91 -12.85 -4.38
N ARG A 461 -26.35 -12.02 -5.34
CA ARG A 461 -27.01 -10.74 -5.02
C ARG A 461 -28.35 -10.98 -4.33
N PRO A 462 -28.81 -10.07 -3.43
CA PRO A 462 -30.12 -10.19 -2.81
C PRO A 462 -31.27 -10.08 -3.82
N ASP A 463 -32.27 -10.94 -3.68
CA ASP A 463 -33.41 -10.98 -4.60
C ASP A 463 -34.22 -9.67 -4.55
N GLY A 464 -34.49 -9.09 -5.73
CA GLY A 464 -35.29 -7.87 -5.89
C GLY A 464 -34.69 -6.61 -5.25
N ARG A 465 -33.39 -6.61 -4.93
CA ARG A 465 -32.72 -5.46 -4.31
C ARG A 465 -32.27 -4.44 -5.36
N GLU A 466 -32.96 -3.31 -5.37
CA GLU A 466 -32.61 -2.12 -6.15
C GLU A 466 -32.02 -1.04 -5.23
N ALA A 467 -30.75 -1.22 -4.82
CA ALA A 467 -30.06 -0.27 -3.93
C ALA A 467 -28.60 -0.07 -4.36
N PRO A 468 -28.03 1.13 -4.16
CA PRO A 468 -26.66 1.45 -4.56
C PRO A 468 -25.62 0.89 -3.59
N ASP A 469 -25.56 -0.43 -3.43
CA ASP A 469 -24.68 -1.10 -2.45
C ASP A 469 -23.20 -0.77 -2.61
N TRP A 470 -22.77 -0.47 -3.85
CA TRP A 470 -21.42 0.00 -4.16
C TRP A 470 -21.08 1.27 -3.36
N ALA A 471 -22.02 2.21 -3.22
CA ALA A 471 -21.80 3.48 -2.53
C ALA A 471 -21.59 3.30 -1.01
N ALA A 472 -21.95 2.13 -0.43
CA ALA A 472 -21.65 1.83 0.97
C ALA A 472 -20.15 1.54 1.22
N LYS A 473 -19.32 1.41 0.17
CA LYS A 473 -17.87 1.26 0.32
C LYS A 473 -17.21 2.63 0.21
N ILE A 474 -16.88 3.22 1.35
CA ILE A 474 -16.32 4.58 1.43
C ILE A 474 -15.08 4.81 0.55
N HIS A 475 -14.27 3.78 0.32
CA HIS A 475 -13.02 3.90 -0.45
C HIS A 475 -13.26 4.37 -1.90
N ILE A 476 -14.42 4.09 -2.48
CA ILE A 476 -14.79 4.60 -3.82
C ILE A 476 -14.82 6.15 -3.83
N ALA A 477 -15.16 6.76 -2.69
CA ALA A 477 -15.16 8.21 -2.52
C ALA A 477 -13.84 8.72 -1.94
N SER A 478 -13.38 8.16 -0.81
CA SER A 478 -12.26 8.70 -0.02
C SER A 478 -10.87 8.36 -0.56
N SER A 479 -10.73 7.23 -1.24
CA SER A 479 -9.43 6.71 -1.70
C SER A 479 -9.58 5.99 -3.05
N PRO A 480 -10.09 6.71 -4.07
CA PRO A 480 -10.45 6.10 -5.34
C PRO A 480 -9.22 5.57 -6.09
N CYS A 481 -9.43 4.54 -6.92
CA CYS A 481 -8.42 3.97 -7.81
C CYS A 481 -7.15 3.52 -7.06
N TYR A 482 -7.32 2.89 -5.89
CA TYR A 482 -6.18 2.50 -5.04
C TYR A 482 -6.10 1.00 -4.75
N TYR A 483 -7.24 0.29 -4.75
CA TYR A 483 -7.33 -1.10 -4.28
C TYR A 483 -6.41 -2.08 -5.01
N HIS A 484 -6.09 -1.80 -6.28
CA HIS A 484 -5.17 -2.62 -7.07
C HIS A 484 -3.74 -2.61 -6.50
N ASN A 485 -3.32 -1.54 -5.81
CA ASN A 485 -1.99 -1.47 -5.21
C ASN A 485 -1.80 -2.54 -4.14
N TYR A 486 -2.80 -2.79 -3.29
CA TYR A 486 -2.69 -3.88 -2.31
C TYR A 486 -2.46 -5.22 -3.02
N LEU A 487 -3.25 -5.52 -4.05
CA LEU A 487 -3.11 -6.80 -4.76
C LEU A 487 -1.77 -6.90 -5.50
N LEU A 488 -1.29 -5.84 -6.14
CA LEU A 488 0.04 -5.81 -6.76
C LEU A 488 1.16 -6.01 -5.73
N GLY A 489 1.03 -5.42 -4.54
CA GLY A 489 1.96 -5.63 -3.42
C GLY A 489 1.98 -7.10 -2.98
N GLU A 490 0.82 -7.74 -2.93
CA GLU A 490 0.71 -9.17 -2.59
C GLU A 490 1.34 -10.08 -3.66
N LEU A 491 1.18 -9.74 -4.94
CA LEU A 491 1.89 -10.44 -6.04
C LEU A 491 3.41 -10.28 -5.90
N PHE A 492 3.87 -9.06 -5.63
CA PHE A 492 5.29 -8.77 -5.45
C PHE A 492 5.87 -9.51 -4.24
N ALA A 493 5.16 -9.53 -3.11
CA ALA A 493 5.55 -10.25 -1.91
C ALA A 493 5.76 -11.75 -2.17
N SER A 494 4.84 -12.38 -2.91
CA SER A 494 4.95 -13.81 -3.26
C SER A 494 6.07 -14.10 -4.26
N GLN A 495 6.27 -13.23 -5.26
CA GLN A 495 7.39 -13.36 -6.20
C GLN A 495 8.75 -13.16 -5.53
N LEU A 496 8.84 -12.19 -4.61
CA LEU A 496 10.04 -11.96 -3.81
C LEU A 496 10.31 -13.13 -2.86
N HIS A 497 9.27 -13.67 -2.21
CA HIS A 497 9.37 -14.88 -1.40
C HIS A 497 9.96 -16.03 -2.20
N HIS A 498 9.43 -16.31 -3.39
CA HIS A 498 9.97 -17.34 -4.27
C HIS A 498 11.46 -17.13 -4.57
N ARG A 499 11.85 -15.92 -4.97
CA ARG A 499 13.24 -15.58 -5.27
C ARG A 499 14.17 -15.78 -4.07
N LEU A 500 13.75 -15.32 -2.89
CA LEU A 500 14.55 -15.44 -1.67
C LEU A 500 14.74 -16.91 -1.28
N VAL A 501 13.67 -17.71 -1.29
CA VAL A 501 13.72 -19.11 -0.88
C VAL A 501 14.53 -19.96 -1.86
N GLY A 502 14.22 -19.85 -3.16
CA GLY A 502 14.81 -20.69 -4.20
C GLY A 502 16.26 -20.32 -4.56
N ASP A 503 16.55 -19.03 -4.71
CA ASP A 503 17.83 -18.61 -5.30
C ASP A 503 18.82 -18.06 -4.27
N VAL A 504 18.31 -17.35 -3.24
CA VAL A 504 19.16 -16.77 -2.20
C VAL A 504 19.47 -17.80 -1.12
N LEU A 505 18.43 -18.45 -0.58
CA LEU A 505 18.56 -19.46 0.48
C LEU A 505 18.80 -20.86 -0.06
N LYS A 506 18.48 -21.12 -1.34
CA LYS A 506 18.62 -22.43 -1.99
C LYS A 506 17.88 -23.54 -1.25
N GLN A 507 16.73 -23.22 -0.68
CA GLN A 507 15.86 -24.17 0.00
C GLN A 507 14.90 -24.83 -1.00
N PRO A 508 14.49 -26.10 -0.78
CA PRO A 508 13.48 -26.75 -1.59
C PRO A 508 12.14 -26.02 -1.55
N SER A 509 11.39 -26.07 -2.65
CA SER A 509 10.01 -25.56 -2.69
C SER A 509 9.13 -26.30 -1.68
N GLY A 510 8.34 -25.57 -0.90
CA GLY A 510 7.46 -26.13 0.13
C GLY A 510 8.15 -26.49 1.46
N ALA A 511 9.44 -26.21 1.62
CA ALA A 511 10.08 -26.28 2.94
C ALA A 511 9.40 -25.30 3.90
N GLY A 512 9.34 -25.64 5.19
CA GLY A 512 9.00 -24.66 6.22
C GLY A 512 10.05 -23.55 6.22
N VAL A 513 9.65 -22.31 5.94
CA VAL A 513 10.57 -21.19 5.79
C VAL A 513 10.49 -20.29 7.01
N SER A 514 11.60 -20.24 7.75
CA SER A 514 11.90 -19.18 8.71
C SER A 514 13.09 -18.37 8.17
N TYR A 515 12.92 -17.06 8.07
CA TYR A 515 14.01 -16.16 7.70
C TYR A 515 14.92 -15.81 8.89
N VAL A 516 14.61 -16.27 10.10
CA VAL A 516 15.35 -15.92 11.32
C VAL A 516 16.81 -16.35 11.18
N GLY A 517 17.74 -15.41 11.35
CA GLY A 517 19.19 -15.65 11.24
C GLY A 517 19.74 -15.63 9.81
N GLU A 518 18.90 -15.54 8.78
CA GLU A 518 19.30 -15.60 7.37
C GLU A 518 19.79 -14.23 6.86
N ARG A 519 21.00 -13.83 7.23
CA ARG A 519 21.61 -12.52 6.85
C ARG A 519 21.72 -12.30 5.33
N ALA A 520 21.69 -13.36 4.54
CA ALA A 520 21.66 -13.29 3.09
C ALA A 520 20.39 -12.60 2.59
N VAL A 521 19.24 -12.79 3.27
CA VAL A 521 17.96 -12.14 2.93
C VAL A 521 18.05 -10.63 3.07
N GLY A 522 18.46 -10.13 4.24
CA GLY A 522 18.57 -8.68 4.45
C GLY A 522 19.60 -8.04 3.51
N SER A 523 20.72 -8.72 3.26
CA SER A 523 21.73 -8.26 2.30
C SER A 523 21.18 -8.18 0.87
N TYR A 524 20.36 -9.15 0.47
CA TYR A 524 19.69 -9.16 -0.83
C TYR A 524 18.70 -8.01 -0.95
N LEU A 525 17.80 -7.86 0.03
CA LEU A 525 16.77 -6.82 0.04
C LEU A 525 17.39 -5.42 0.00
N ARG A 526 18.43 -5.16 0.81
CA ARG A 526 19.17 -3.89 0.78
C ARG A 526 19.74 -3.59 -0.59
N LYS A 527 20.34 -4.57 -1.25
CA LYS A 527 21.00 -4.35 -2.54
C LYS A 527 20.02 -4.21 -3.70
N HIS A 528 18.96 -5.01 -3.69
CA HIS A 528 18.12 -5.22 -4.88
C HIS A 528 16.74 -4.57 -4.79
N VAL A 529 16.27 -4.21 -3.60
CA VAL A 529 14.94 -3.60 -3.38
C VAL A 529 15.07 -2.21 -2.77
N PHE A 530 15.74 -2.08 -1.62
CA PHE A 530 15.77 -0.82 -0.86
C PHE A 530 16.78 0.17 -1.42
N GLY A 531 18.03 -0.27 -1.58
CA GLY A 531 19.15 0.55 -2.05
C GLY A 531 18.86 1.30 -3.35
N PRO A 532 18.26 0.67 -4.38
CA PRO A 532 17.90 1.35 -5.62
C PRO A 532 16.88 2.49 -5.49
N GLY A 533 16.16 2.61 -4.36
CA GLY A 533 15.11 3.62 -4.17
C GLY A 533 14.14 3.69 -5.36
N ASN A 534 13.94 4.90 -5.87
CA ASN A 534 13.12 5.19 -7.03
C ASN A 534 13.93 5.34 -8.33
N LEU A 535 15.13 4.73 -8.43
CA LEU A 535 15.99 4.85 -9.61
C LEU A 535 15.37 4.22 -10.87
N TYR A 536 14.59 3.15 -10.71
CA TYR A 536 13.93 2.45 -11.80
C TYR A 536 12.42 2.59 -11.67
N PRO A 537 11.67 2.60 -12.79
CA PRO A 537 10.23 2.33 -12.77
C PRO A 537 9.96 0.97 -12.10
N TRP A 538 8.80 0.82 -11.46
CA TRP A 538 8.52 -0.34 -10.60
C TRP A 538 8.67 -1.68 -11.31
N ASN A 539 8.30 -1.76 -12.59
CA ASN A 539 8.34 -2.99 -13.37
C ASN A 539 9.79 -3.46 -13.64
N GLU A 540 10.69 -2.51 -13.89
CA GLU A 540 12.13 -2.77 -14.06
C GLU A 540 12.81 -3.01 -12.71
N MET A 541 12.41 -2.31 -11.64
CA MET A 541 12.86 -2.59 -10.28
C MET A 541 12.56 -4.05 -9.90
N ILE A 542 11.32 -4.51 -10.09
CA ILE A 542 10.92 -5.88 -9.79
C ILE A 542 11.68 -6.88 -10.66
N ARG A 543 11.86 -6.60 -11.95
CA ARG A 543 12.69 -7.45 -12.84
C ARG A 543 14.11 -7.61 -12.32
N ARG A 544 14.73 -6.53 -11.85
CA ARG A 544 16.08 -6.57 -11.26
C ARG A 544 16.11 -7.26 -9.91
N ALA A 545 15.07 -7.07 -9.10
CA ALA A 545 14.97 -7.62 -7.76
C ALA A 545 14.66 -9.12 -7.75
N THR A 546 13.94 -9.61 -8.76
CA THR A 546 13.39 -10.97 -8.75
C THR A 546 13.86 -11.82 -9.92
N GLY A 547 14.45 -11.21 -10.95
CA GLY A 547 14.97 -11.88 -12.15
C GLY A 547 14.00 -11.86 -13.35
N GLU A 548 12.74 -11.47 -13.16
CA GLU A 548 11.73 -11.43 -14.23
C GLU A 548 10.63 -10.39 -13.93
N PRO A 549 9.82 -9.99 -14.93
CA PRO A 549 8.68 -9.09 -14.70
C PRO A 549 7.73 -9.60 -13.60
N LEU A 550 6.96 -8.70 -12.99
CA LEU A 550 5.92 -9.09 -12.04
C LEU A 550 4.95 -10.09 -12.69
N SER A 551 4.59 -11.16 -11.99
CA SER A 551 3.66 -12.19 -12.45
C SER A 551 2.80 -12.71 -11.30
N ALA A 552 1.57 -13.11 -11.62
CA ALA A 552 0.67 -13.75 -10.67
C ALA A 552 1.03 -15.22 -10.38
N ARG A 553 1.98 -15.82 -11.12
CA ARG A 553 2.38 -17.23 -10.99
C ARG A 553 2.83 -17.59 -9.57
N TYR A 554 3.62 -16.74 -8.93
CA TYR A 554 4.17 -17.06 -7.60
C TYR A 554 3.16 -16.88 -6.47
N PHE A 555 2.22 -15.96 -6.65
CA PHE A 555 1.05 -15.88 -5.77
C PHE A 555 0.25 -17.18 -5.86
N ALA A 556 -0.03 -17.66 -7.08
CA ALA A 556 -0.72 -18.94 -7.26
C ALA A 556 0.09 -20.09 -6.66
N GLN A 557 1.38 -20.19 -6.95
CA GLN A 557 2.24 -21.22 -6.37
C GLN A 557 2.24 -21.22 -4.83
N GLN A 558 2.15 -20.05 -4.19
CA GLN A 558 2.18 -19.96 -2.74
C GLN A 558 0.83 -20.31 -2.08
N PHE A 559 -0.29 -20.03 -2.74
CA PHE A 559 -1.62 -20.10 -2.13
C PHE A 559 -2.58 -21.08 -2.81
N VAL A 560 -2.18 -21.71 -3.90
CA VAL A 560 -2.99 -22.67 -4.65
C VAL A 560 -2.36 -24.07 -4.63
N ASP A 561 -1.10 -24.14 -5.07
CA ASP A 561 -0.29 -25.36 -5.17
C ASP A 561 0.11 -25.86 -3.77
#